data_AF-A0AAD9X546-F1
#
_entry.id   AF-A0AAD9X546-F1
#
_cell.length_a   1.000
_cell.length_b   1.000
_cell.length_c   1.000
_cell.angle_alpha   90.00
_cell.angle_beta   90.00
_cell.angle_gamma   90.00
#
_symmetry.space_group_name_H-M   'P 1'
#
loop_
_entity.id
_entity.type
_entity.pdbx_description
1 polymer ?
#
loop_
_entity_poly.entity_id
_entity_poly.type
_entity_poly.pdbx_seq_one_letter_code
_entity_poly.pdbx_strand_id
1 'polypeptide(L)'
;MKRFTLERGLCQGDPLSSFLFNVSMDVLSRMIMKAKDLGLIRGINMGNDDLRSNLNKSCLVKVGSKEPMDIEWAIIFRCTRSSLPITYLGLPLGGNSYEEAFWNLVINKVERRLALWKKGFMSKGGRLVMIKGVAKRIEKLQREFLWNDDIVKKKIHTVDWDSFCKSKRTGGLGIGRIINNGVSLLAKWFWRFRMKESPLWKKVIRAKCGLSQEAIQ
;
A
#
# COMPACT_ATOMS: atom_id res chain seq x y z
N MET A 1 38.41 11.87 -18.15
CA MET A 1 37.33 11.42 -17.23
C MET A 1 37.92 10.43 -16.23
N LYS A 2 37.92 10.74 -14.93
CA LYS A 2 38.31 9.76 -13.90
C LYS A 2 37.17 8.74 -13.76
N ARG A 3 37.43 7.46 -14.06
CA ARG A 3 36.50 6.36 -13.79
C ARG A 3 36.59 6.03 -12.30
N PHE A 4 35.48 6.06 -11.59
CA PHE A 4 35.40 5.54 -10.23
C PHE A 4 35.36 4.01 -10.31
N THR A 5 36.31 3.34 -9.67
CA THR A 5 36.27 1.89 -9.46
C THR A 5 35.32 1.58 -8.31
N LEU A 6 34.23 0.88 -8.61
CA LEU A 6 33.31 0.38 -7.60
C LEU A 6 33.97 -0.80 -6.89
N GLU A 7 34.37 -0.63 -5.64
CA GLU A 7 35.00 -1.70 -4.85
C GLU A 7 33.98 -2.65 -4.22
N ARG A 8 32.78 -2.17 -3.87
CA ARG A 8 31.72 -2.94 -3.21
C ARG A 8 30.32 -2.43 -3.57
N GLY A 9 29.34 -3.34 -3.57
CA GLY A 9 27.93 -3.06 -3.80
C GLY A 9 27.50 -3.21 -5.26
N LEU A 10 26.19 -3.45 -5.46
CA LEU A 10 25.58 -3.56 -6.78
C LEU A 10 24.94 -2.21 -7.17
N CYS A 11 25.06 -1.83 -8.44
CA CYS A 11 24.46 -0.59 -8.94
C CYS A 11 22.92 -0.64 -8.85
N GLN A 12 22.32 0.30 -8.13
CA GLN A 12 20.87 0.42 -8.05
C GLN A 12 20.31 0.92 -9.39
N GLY A 13 19.40 0.15 -9.99
CA GLY A 13 18.80 0.47 -11.30
C GLY A 13 19.40 -0.32 -12.47
N ASP A 14 20.45 -1.13 -12.24
CA ASP A 14 20.89 -2.14 -13.21
C ASP A 14 19.90 -3.34 -13.18
N PRO A 15 19.36 -3.78 -14.34
CA PRO A 15 18.44 -4.91 -14.42
C PRO A 15 19.01 -6.23 -13.85
N LEU A 16 20.34 -6.40 -13.78
CA LEU A 16 20.98 -7.60 -13.24
C LEU A 16 21.20 -7.56 -11.73
N SER A 17 21.23 -6.37 -11.12
CA SER A 17 21.50 -6.21 -9.68
C SER A 17 20.48 -6.93 -8.80
N SER A 18 19.20 -6.94 -9.17
CA SER A 18 18.16 -7.65 -8.40
C SER A 18 18.35 -9.16 -8.43
N PHE A 19 18.81 -9.72 -9.55
CA PHE A 19 19.09 -11.14 -9.68
C PHE A 19 20.33 -11.55 -8.88
N LEU A 20 21.42 -10.80 -9.02
CA LEU A 20 22.67 -11.04 -8.29
C LEU A 20 22.49 -10.95 -6.77
N PHE A 21 21.66 -10.01 -6.31
CA PHE A 21 21.28 -9.91 -4.89
C PHE A 21 20.58 -11.19 -4.40
N ASN A 22 19.59 -11.69 -5.14
CA ASN A 22 18.87 -12.91 -4.76
C ASN A 22 19.79 -14.13 -4.71
N VAL A 23 20.71 -14.28 -5.67
CA VAL A 23 21.70 -15.36 -5.67
C VAL A 23 22.60 -15.27 -4.44
N SER A 24 23.07 -14.07 -4.12
CA SER A 24 23.94 -13.83 -2.94
C SER A 24 23.20 -14.16 -1.63
N MET A 25 21.93 -13.78 -1.54
CA MET A 25 21.08 -14.06 -0.38
C MET A 25 20.73 -15.54 -0.23
N ASP A 26 20.54 -16.26 -1.33
CA ASP A 26 20.28 -17.71 -1.30
C ASP A 26 21.51 -18.49 -0.79
N VAL A 27 22.71 -18.13 -1.26
CA VAL A 27 23.97 -18.70 -0.76
C VAL A 27 24.15 -18.38 0.73
N LEU A 28 23.94 -17.12 1.13
CA LEU A 28 24.03 -16.71 2.53
C LEU A 28 23.04 -17.47 3.41
N SER A 29 21.80 -17.64 2.96
CA SER A 29 20.77 -18.40 3.69
C SER A 29 21.19 -19.85 3.92
N ARG A 30 21.71 -20.52 2.88
CA ARG A 30 22.21 -21.91 2.98
C ARG A 30 23.43 -22.01 3.90
N MET A 31 24.33 -21.03 3.88
CA MET A 31 25.49 -20.98 4.78
C MET A 31 25.05 -20.84 6.24
N ILE A 32 24.09 -19.96 6.52
CA ILE A 32 23.53 -19.78 7.87
C ILE A 32 22.83 -21.05 8.35
N MET A 33 22.06 -21.72 7.50
CA MET A 33 21.41 -23.00 7.84
C MET A 33 22.44 -24.09 8.16
N LYS A 34 23.44 -24.28 7.30
CA LYS A 34 24.49 -25.30 7.51
C LYS A 34 25.30 -25.05 8.77
N ALA A 35 25.59 -23.79 9.08
CA ALA A 35 26.34 -23.42 10.26
C ALA A 35 25.52 -23.51 11.56
N LYS A 36 24.19 -23.38 11.48
CA LYS A 36 23.26 -23.74 12.58
C LYS A 36 23.25 -25.25 12.81
N ASP A 37 23.15 -26.05 11.76
CA ASP A 37 23.06 -27.52 11.85
C ASP A 37 24.33 -28.14 12.43
N LEU A 38 25.49 -27.57 12.10
CA LEU A 38 26.78 -27.93 12.69
C LEU A 38 26.98 -27.41 14.12
N GLY A 39 26.00 -26.71 14.69
CA GLY A 39 26.09 -26.09 16.00
C GLY A 39 27.14 -24.98 16.12
N LEU A 40 27.77 -24.58 15.01
CA LEU A 40 28.77 -23.51 14.92
C LEU A 40 28.17 -22.15 15.24
N ILE A 41 26.88 -21.99 14.93
CA ILE A 41 26.12 -20.79 15.24
C ILE A 41 24.93 -21.19 16.13
N ARG A 42 25.06 -20.99 17.44
CA ARG A 42 23.87 -20.70 18.26
C ARG A 42 23.60 -19.21 18.09
N GLY A 43 22.39 -18.88 17.64
CA GLY A 43 22.06 -17.50 17.29
C GLY A 43 22.47 -16.55 18.41
N ILE A 44 23.28 -15.55 18.06
CA ILE A 44 23.45 -14.20 18.64
C ILE A 44 24.76 -13.59 18.10
N ASN A 45 24.80 -12.26 18.11
CA ASN A 45 25.92 -11.30 17.97
C ASN A 45 26.29 -10.81 16.56
N MET A 46 26.01 -9.52 16.34
CA MET A 46 26.41 -8.75 15.17
C MET A 46 27.90 -8.41 15.28
N GLY A 47 28.74 -9.12 14.52
CA GLY A 47 30.19 -8.91 14.47
C GLY A 47 30.71 -8.61 13.06
N ASN A 48 31.71 -7.71 13.01
CA ASN A 48 32.88 -7.60 12.11
C ASN A 48 32.83 -7.99 10.61
N ASP A 49 31.69 -7.96 9.95
CA ASP A 49 31.62 -7.86 8.49
C ASP A 49 31.00 -6.53 8.08
N ASP A 50 31.56 -5.88 7.04
CA ASP A 50 31.34 -4.49 6.60
C ASP A 50 29.89 -4.09 6.23
N LEU A 51 28.91 -4.95 6.48
CA LEU A 51 27.49 -4.65 6.37
C LEU A 51 26.96 -4.04 7.68
N ARG A 52 26.98 -2.71 7.76
CA ARG A 52 26.46 -2.00 8.92
C ARG A 52 24.92 -1.97 8.87
N SER A 53 24.28 -2.55 9.88
CA SER A 53 22.85 -2.36 10.10
C SER A 53 22.57 -0.87 10.36
N ASN A 54 21.47 -0.37 9.79
CA ASN A 54 21.08 1.02 10.04
C ASN A 54 20.34 1.08 11.37
N LEU A 55 21.09 1.34 12.44
CA LEU A 55 20.54 1.39 13.81
C LEU A 55 19.45 2.45 13.99
N ASN A 56 19.43 3.49 13.15
CA ASN A 56 18.36 4.51 13.15
C ASN A 56 17.05 4.01 12.52
N LYS A 57 17.09 2.94 11.72
CA LYS A 57 15.93 2.32 11.07
C LYS A 57 15.56 0.96 11.70
N SER A 58 16.47 0.36 12.46
CA SER A 58 16.25 -0.90 13.15
C SER A 58 15.56 -0.68 14.49
N CYS A 59 14.42 -1.35 14.69
CA CYS A 59 13.74 -1.40 15.97
C CYS A 59 13.31 -2.83 16.31
N LEU A 60 13.24 -3.12 17.61
CA LEU A 60 12.73 -4.37 18.14
C LEU A 60 11.33 -4.15 18.69
N VAL A 61 10.38 -4.94 18.20
CA VAL A 61 8.99 -4.92 18.64
C VAL A 61 8.63 -6.28 19.20
N LYS A 62 8.18 -6.30 20.47
CA LYS A 62 7.69 -7.51 21.11
C LYS A 62 6.27 -7.82 20.65
N VAL A 63 6.01 -9.08 20.27
CA VAL A 63 4.68 -9.57 19.89
C VAL A 63 4.33 -10.79 20.75
N GLY A 64 3.21 -10.74 21.46
CA GLY A 64 2.62 -11.91 22.13
C GLY A 64 3.30 -12.43 23.39
N SER A 65 4.40 -11.82 23.86
CA SER A 65 5.07 -12.23 25.12
C SER A 65 4.89 -11.18 26.23
N LYS A 66 4.58 -11.66 27.44
CA LYS A 66 4.50 -10.85 28.67
C LYS A 66 5.87 -10.67 29.34
N GLU A 67 6.83 -11.51 28.99
CA GLU A 67 8.16 -11.47 29.58
C GLU A 67 8.95 -10.23 29.11
N PRO A 68 9.81 -9.64 29.97
CA PRO A 68 10.60 -8.45 29.65
C PRO A 68 11.86 -8.76 28.81
N MET A 69 11.82 -9.84 28.03
CA MET A 69 12.92 -10.31 27.18
C MET A 69 13.33 -9.29 26.10
N ASP A 70 12.45 -8.36 25.74
CA ASP A 70 12.72 -7.33 24.74
C ASP A 70 13.78 -6.31 25.13
N ILE A 71 14.08 -6.14 26.42
CA ILE A 71 15.17 -5.26 26.90
C ILE A 71 16.53 -5.89 26.60
N GLU A 72 16.73 -7.14 27.01
CA GLU A 72 17.98 -7.88 26.77
C GLU A 72 18.25 -8.00 25.27
N TRP A 73 17.20 -8.28 24.49
CA TRP A 73 17.32 -8.44 23.05
C TRP A 73 17.65 -7.10 22.39
N ALA A 74 17.05 -5.99 22.82
CA ALA A 74 17.41 -4.66 22.29
C ALA A 74 18.88 -4.30 22.55
N ILE A 75 19.44 -4.67 23.71
CA ILE A 75 20.86 -4.47 24.05
C ILE A 75 21.76 -5.31 23.13
N ILE A 76 21.43 -6.59 22.98
CA ILE A 76 22.16 -7.52 22.11
C ILE A 76 22.15 -7.03 20.66
N PHE A 77 21.00 -6.57 20.17
CA PHE A 77 20.84 -6.12 18.79
C PHE A 77 21.25 -4.66 18.55
N ARG A 78 21.61 -3.91 19.59
CA ARG A 78 21.93 -2.47 19.54
C ARG A 78 20.86 -1.63 18.84
N CYS A 79 19.59 -2.02 18.95
CA CYS A 79 18.48 -1.37 18.26
C CYS A 79 17.48 -0.78 19.26
N THR A 80 16.64 0.13 18.78
CA THR A 80 15.65 0.80 19.65
C THR A 80 14.46 -0.13 19.92
N ARG A 81 13.97 -0.13 21.16
CA ARG A 81 12.71 -0.81 21.49
C ARG A 81 11.53 0.01 20.98
N SER A 82 10.59 -0.62 20.30
CA SER A 82 9.35 0.00 19.84
C SER A 82 8.14 -0.89 20.16
N SER A 83 6.94 -0.35 19.96
CA SER A 83 5.68 -1.04 20.21
C SER A 83 4.77 -0.93 19.00
N LEU A 84 3.91 -1.93 18.80
CA LEU A 84 2.87 -1.83 17.78
C LEU A 84 1.89 -0.68 18.13
N PRO A 85 1.35 0.01 17.12
CA PRO A 85 1.59 -0.20 15.68
C PRO A 85 2.86 0.49 15.15
N ILE A 86 3.63 -0.21 14.30
CA ILE A 86 4.83 0.37 13.62
C ILE A 86 4.62 0.53 12.12
N THR A 87 5.24 1.53 11.50
CA THR A 87 5.16 1.69 10.03
C THR A 87 6.12 0.73 9.33
N TYR A 88 5.59 -0.17 8.51
CA TYR A 88 6.36 -1.07 7.66
C TYR A 88 5.82 -1.05 6.24
N LEU A 89 6.70 -0.85 5.26
CA LEU A 89 6.34 -0.74 3.84
C LEU A 89 5.25 0.33 3.56
N GLY A 90 5.10 1.32 4.45
CA GLY A 90 4.12 2.39 4.33
C GLY A 90 2.74 2.06 4.91
N LEU A 91 2.59 1.00 5.70
CA LEU A 91 1.39 0.66 6.44
C LEU A 91 1.70 0.42 7.94
N PRO A 92 0.77 0.72 8.86
CA PRO A 92 0.95 0.38 10.26
C PRO A 92 0.75 -1.13 10.46
N LEU A 93 1.82 -1.87 10.77
CA LEU A 93 1.73 -3.24 11.27
C LEU A 93 1.16 -3.24 12.68
N GLY A 94 0.25 -4.17 12.96
CA GLY A 94 -0.41 -4.28 14.26
C GLY A 94 -1.44 -3.19 14.54
N GLY A 95 -1.76 -2.34 13.55
CA GLY A 95 -2.86 -1.39 13.65
C GLY A 95 -4.20 -2.02 13.26
N ASN A 96 -5.29 -1.41 13.72
CA ASN A 96 -6.64 -1.85 13.38
C ASN A 96 -7.06 -1.35 11.99
N SER A 97 -7.22 -2.25 11.02
CA SER A 97 -7.61 -1.89 9.65
C SER A 97 -9.01 -1.28 9.52
N TYR A 98 -9.85 -1.41 10.57
CA TYR A 98 -11.18 -0.80 10.63
C TYR A 98 -11.17 0.66 11.08
N GLU A 99 -10.02 1.18 11.54
CA GLU A 99 -9.87 2.58 11.95
C GLU A 99 -9.41 3.46 10.78
N GLU A 100 -9.96 4.67 10.67
CA GLU A 100 -9.56 5.64 9.64
C GLU A 100 -8.07 5.99 9.76
N ALA A 101 -7.58 6.12 11.00
CA ALA A 101 -6.18 6.47 11.29
C ALA A 101 -5.18 5.49 10.68
N PHE A 102 -5.53 4.21 10.55
CA PHE A 102 -4.71 3.18 9.91
C PHE A 102 -4.38 3.53 8.46
N TRP A 103 -5.35 4.10 7.74
CA TRP A 103 -5.24 4.39 6.32
C TRP A 103 -4.61 5.76 6.02
N ASN A 104 -4.37 6.59 7.03
CA ASN A 104 -3.81 7.93 6.86
C ASN A 104 -2.48 7.94 6.09
N LEU A 105 -1.59 6.96 6.31
CA LEU A 105 -0.33 6.88 5.57
C LEU A 105 -0.55 6.68 4.07
N VAL A 106 -1.51 5.82 3.71
CA VAL A 106 -1.89 5.55 2.32
C VAL A 106 -2.55 6.79 1.71
N ILE A 107 -3.51 7.38 2.43
CA ILE A 107 -4.21 8.60 2.02
C ILE A 107 -3.21 9.72 1.77
N ASN A 108 -2.33 10.02 2.73
CA ASN A 108 -1.29 11.04 2.61
C ASN A 108 -0.36 10.78 1.40
N LYS A 109 -0.01 9.52 1.13
CA LYS A 109 0.82 9.17 -0.03
C LYS A 109 0.09 9.43 -1.35
N VAL A 110 -1.20 9.09 -1.42
CA VAL A 110 -2.05 9.38 -2.59
C VAL A 110 -2.24 10.90 -2.75
N GLU A 111 -2.52 11.62 -1.67
CA GLU A 111 -2.67 13.07 -1.67
C GLU A 111 -1.42 13.79 -2.15
N ARG A 112 -0.23 13.40 -1.67
CA ARG A 112 1.04 13.96 -2.16
C ARG A 112 1.23 13.75 -3.66
N ARG A 113 0.86 12.57 -4.18
CA ARG A 113 0.90 12.30 -5.63
C ARG A 113 -0.11 13.14 -6.40
N LEU A 114 -1.33 13.28 -5.88
CA LEU A 114 -2.36 14.12 -6.50
C LEU A 114 -2.04 15.61 -6.42
N ALA A 115 -1.34 16.06 -5.37
CA ALA A 115 -0.93 17.46 -5.20
C ALA A 115 0.02 17.91 -6.31
N LEU A 116 0.90 17.03 -6.79
CA LEU A 116 1.75 17.30 -7.96
C LEU A 116 0.90 17.58 -9.22
N TRP A 117 -0.28 16.98 -9.35
CA TRP A 117 -1.20 17.20 -10.47
C TRP A 117 -2.14 18.41 -10.27
N LYS A 118 -2.19 18.98 -9.06
CA LYS A 118 -2.95 20.20 -8.77
C LYS A 118 -2.25 21.47 -9.25
N LYS A 119 -0.91 21.46 -9.39
CA LYS A 119 -0.04 22.64 -9.57
C LYS A 119 -0.10 23.30 -10.97
N GLY A 120 -1.25 23.30 -11.64
CA GLY A 120 -1.51 24.04 -12.88
C GLY A 120 -1.32 23.26 -14.19
N PHE A 121 -0.65 22.11 -14.19
CA PHE A 121 -0.26 21.41 -15.43
C PHE A 121 -1.36 20.57 -16.11
N MET A 122 -2.58 20.49 -15.56
CA MET A 122 -3.62 19.60 -16.11
C MET A 122 -5.02 20.18 -16.11
N SER A 123 -5.68 20.03 -17.26
CA SER A 123 -7.10 20.28 -17.46
C SER A 123 -7.98 19.36 -16.59
N LYS A 124 -9.24 19.75 -16.37
CA LYS A 124 -10.23 18.91 -15.66
C LYS A 124 -10.38 17.53 -16.32
N GLY A 125 -10.33 17.48 -17.66
CA GLY A 125 -10.35 16.25 -18.44
C GLY A 125 -9.13 15.35 -18.15
N GLY A 126 -7.91 15.92 -18.17
CA GLY A 126 -6.69 15.17 -17.87
C GLY A 126 -6.68 14.59 -16.45
N ARG A 127 -7.14 15.36 -15.46
CA ARG A 127 -7.30 14.88 -14.07
C ARG A 127 -8.26 13.70 -13.97
N LEU A 128 -9.40 13.76 -14.68
CA LEU A 128 -10.38 12.67 -14.70
C LEU A 128 -9.80 11.39 -15.33
N VAL A 129 -9.05 11.51 -16.42
CA VAL A 129 -8.40 10.38 -17.09
C VAL A 129 -7.40 9.71 -16.15
N MET A 130 -6.57 10.47 -15.45
CA MET A 130 -5.60 9.93 -14.50
C MET A 130 -6.26 9.21 -13.31
N ILE A 131 -7.31 9.81 -12.73
CA ILE A 131 -8.08 9.17 -11.65
C ILE A 131 -8.70 7.86 -12.13
N LYS A 132 -9.32 7.85 -13.32
CA LYS A 132 -9.85 6.62 -13.94
C LYS A 132 -8.74 5.58 -14.17
N GLY A 133 -7.55 6.01 -14.58
CA GLY A 133 -6.39 5.14 -14.75
C GLY A 133 -5.94 4.46 -13.45
N VAL A 134 -5.85 5.23 -12.35
CA VAL A 134 -5.51 4.68 -11.03
C VAL A 134 -6.58 3.68 -10.56
N ALA A 135 -7.87 4.03 -10.69
CA ALA A 135 -8.96 3.12 -10.34
C ALA A 135 -8.90 1.80 -11.14
N LYS A 136 -8.68 1.88 -12.46
CA LYS A 136 -8.49 0.69 -13.33
C LYS A 136 -7.30 -0.15 -12.90
N ARG A 137 -6.19 0.45 -12.46
CA ARG A 137 -5.01 -0.29 -11.99
C ARG A 137 -5.28 -1.00 -10.67
N ILE A 138 -5.99 -0.38 -9.74
CA ILE A 138 -6.40 -1.02 -8.47
C ILE A 138 -7.33 -2.21 -8.76
N GLU A 139 -8.35 -2.03 -9.60
CA GLU A 139 -9.23 -3.14 -10.00
C GLU A 139 -8.45 -4.27 -10.70
N LYS A 140 -7.42 -3.94 -11.49
CA LYS A 140 -6.53 -4.92 -12.10
C LYS A 140 -5.75 -5.72 -11.04
N LEU A 141 -5.23 -5.07 -10.00
CA LEU A 141 -4.53 -5.76 -8.91
C LEU A 141 -5.46 -6.68 -8.11
N GLN A 142 -6.71 -6.24 -7.85
CA GLN A 142 -7.73 -7.06 -7.20
C GLN A 142 -8.04 -8.33 -8.01
N ARG A 143 -8.16 -8.16 -9.33
CA ARG A 143 -8.34 -9.25 -10.30
C ARG A 143 -7.19 -10.25 -10.29
N GLU A 144 -5.96 -9.74 -10.48
CA GLU A 144 -4.74 -10.55 -10.52
C GLU A 144 -4.58 -11.36 -9.22
N PHE A 145 -4.87 -10.74 -8.07
CA PHE A 145 -4.89 -11.42 -6.77
C PHE A 145 -5.95 -12.53 -6.70
N LEU A 146 -7.21 -12.23 -7.06
CA LEU A 146 -8.30 -13.21 -6.94
C LEU A 146 -8.09 -14.43 -7.85
N TRP A 147 -7.54 -14.21 -9.04
CA TRP A 147 -7.27 -15.27 -9.99
C TRP A 147 -5.93 -15.99 -9.77
N ASN A 148 -5.16 -15.59 -8.75
CA ASN A 148 -3.80 -16.08 -8.52
C ASN A 148 -2.94 -16.02 -9.79
N ASP A 149 -3.05 -14.92 -10.53
CA ASP A 149 -2.19 -14.65 -11.67
C ASP A 149 -0.82 -14.21 -11.17
N ASP A 150 0.22 -14.79 -11.77
CA ASP A 150 1.60 -14.37 -11.56
C ASP A 150 2.12 -13.70 -12.84
N ILE A 151 3.18 -12.91 -12.72
CA ILE A 151 3.84 -12.21 -13.84
C ILE A 151 4.25 -13.21 -14.93
N VAL A 152 4.62 -14.43 -14.51
CA VAL A 152 5.12 -15.49 -15.39
C VAL A 152 4.01 -16.40 -15.91
N LYS A 153 2.91 -16.58 -15.16
CA LYS A 153 1.83 -17.52 -15.50
C LYS A 153 0.46 -16.89 -15.28
N LYS A 154 -0.25 -16.66 -16.38
CA LYS A 154 -1.67 -16.32 -16.36
C LYS A 154 -2.51 -17.58 -16.33
N LYS A 155 -3.44 -17.68 -15.39
CA LYS A 155 -4.41 -18.77 -15.35
C LYS A 155 -5.60 -18.45 -16.25
N ILE A 156 -6.23 -19.48 -16.81
CA ILE A 156 -7.50 -19.31 -17.53
C ILE A 156 -8.58 -19.01 -16.48
N HIS A 157 -9.24 -17.86 -16.62
CA HIS A 157 -10.34 -17.48 -15.75
C HIS A 157 -11.63 -18.14 -16.23
N THR A 158 -12.29 -18.89 -15.34
CA THR A 158 -13.57 -19.55 -15.63
C THR A 158 -14.77 -18.62 -15.54
N VAL A 159 -14.62 -17.50 -14.83
CA VAL A 159 -15.70 -16.52 -14.61
C VAL A 159 -15.15 -15.13 -14.85
N ASP A 160 -15.91 -14.32 -15.60
CA ASP A 160 -15.53 -12.94 -15.90
C ASP A 160 -15.59 -12.03 -14.66
N TRP A 161 -14.88 -10.90 -14.72
CA TRP A 161 -14.84 -9.96 -13.59
C TRP A 161 -16.21 -9.33 -13.30
N ASP A 162 -16.99 -9.08 -14.35
CA ASP A 162 -18.34 -8.52 -14.22
C ASP A 162 -19.24 -9.39 -13.36
N SER A 163 -19.20 -10.70 -13.53
CA SER A 163 -20.02 -11.63 -12.75
C SER A 163 -19.58 -11.70 -11.29
N PHE A 164 -18.27 -11.64 -10.99
CA PHE A 164 -17.78 -11.53 -9.61
C PHE A 164 -18.22 -10.23 -8.92
N CYS A 165 -18.30 -9.13 -9.66
CA CYS A 165 -18.71 -7.84 -9.10
C CYS A 165 -20.22 -7.77 -8.76
N LYS A 166 -21.04 -8.71 -9.25
CA LYS A 166 -22.48 -8.76 -8.92
C LYS A 166 -22.69 -9.02 -7.43
N SER A 167 -23.89 -8.70 -6.94
CA SER A 167 -24.26 -8.93 -5.54
C SER A 167 -24.18 -10.42 -5.17
N LYS A 168 -23.96 -10.73 -3.88
CA LYS A 168 -24.02 -12.10 -3.36
C LYS A 168 -25.38 -12.77 -3.63
N ARG A 169 -26.46 -12.00 -3.64
CA ARG A 169 -27.83 -12.49 -3.92
C ARG A 169 -28.00 -12.97 -5.37
N THR A 170 -27.19 -12.44 -6.28
CA THR A 170 -27.21 -12.76 -7.72
C THR A 170 -26.06 -13.67 -8.12
N GLY A 171 -25.47 -14.40 -7.16
CA GLY A 171 -24.37 -15.35 -7.41
C GLY A 171 -22.98 -14.74 -7.62
N GLY A 172 -22.81 -13.43 -7.36
CA GLY A 172 -21.50 -12.77 -7.38
C GLY A 172 -20.84 -12.70 -6.01
N LEU A 173 -19.67 -12.07 -5.91
CA LEU A 173 -18.94 -11.90 -4.64
C LEU A 173 -19.26 -10.58 -3.93
N GLY A 174 -19.92 -9.64 -4.62
CA GLY A 174 -20.23 -8.31 -4.11
C GLY A 174 -19.02 -7.36 -4.11
N ILE A 175 -17.97 -7.64 -4.89
CA ILE A 175 -16.83 -6.72 -5.05
C ILE A 175 -17.30 -5.54 -5.91
N GLY A 176 -17.56 -4.40 -5.27
CA GLY A 176 -18.00 -3.21 -5.99
C GLY A 176 -16.91 -2.63 -6.88
N ARG A 177 -17.23 -2.35 -8.15
CA ARG A 177 -16.33 -1.62 -9.06
C ARG A 177 -16.08 -0.22 -8.51
N ILE A 178 -14.83 0.20 -8.47
CA ILE A 178 -14.43 1.48 -7.91
C ILE A 178 -15.13 2.62 -8.65
N ILE A 179 -15.22 2.53 -9.98
CA ILE A 179 -15.91 3.53 -10.80
C ILE A 179 -17.42 3.53 -10.52
N ASN A 180 -18.05 2.35 -10.47
CA ASN A 180 -19.50 2.26 -10.22
C ASN A 180 -19.86 2.71 -8.80
N ASN A 181 -19.03 2.40 -7.82
CA ASN A 181 -19.16 2.90 -6.45
C ASN A 181 -19.04 4.42 -6.41
N GLY A 182 -18.12 5.01 -7.19
CA GLY A 182 -18.04 6.46 -7.36
C GLY A 182 -19.34 7.06 -7.91
N VAL A 183 -19.91 6.45 -8.96
CA VAL A 183 -21.18 6.90 -9.55
C VAL A 183 -22.36 6.70 -8.59
N SER A 184 -22.43 5.57 -7.88
CA SER A 184 -23.52 5.30 -6.93
C SER A 184 -23.48 6.23 -5.72
N LEU A 185 -22.28 6.60 -5.24
CA LEU A 185 -22.12 7.61 -4.22
C LEU A 185 -22.57 8.99 -4.70
N LEU A 186 -22.25 9.38 -5.95
CA LEU A 186 -22.78 10.61 -6.54
C LEU A 186 -24.30 10.59 -6.67
N ALA A 187 -24.88 9.47 -7.13
CA ALA A 187 -26.33 9.29 -7.20
C ALA A 187 -26.99 9.40 -5.82
N LYS A 188 -26.36 8.85 -4.76
CA LYS A 188 -26.80 9.02 -3.37
C LYS A 188 -26.78 10.48 -2.93
N TRP A 189 -25.78 11.25 -3.33
CA TRP A 189 -25.71 12.69 -3.08
C TRP A 189 -26.79 13.46 -3.85
N PHE A 190 -27.04 13.10 -5.11
CA PHE A 190 -28.12 13.67 -5.91
C PHE A 190 -29.49 13.39 -5.30
N TRP A 191 -29.73 12.14 -4.89
CA TRP A 191 -30.95 11.75 -4.16
C TRP A 191 -31.13 12.56 -2.88
N ARG A 192 -30.06 12.72 -2.08
CA ARG A 192 -30.07 13.57 -0.88
C ARG A 192 -30.35 15.03 -1.21
N PHE A 193 -29.83 15.55 -2.32
CA PHE A 193 -30.10 16.91 -2.77
C PHE A 193 -31.57 17.09 -3.13
N ARG A 194 -32.21 16.10 -3.76
CA ARG A 194 -33.64 16.12 -4.07
C ARG A 194 -34.51 16.04 -2.81
N MET A 195 -34.21 15.08 -1.94
CA MET A 195 -35.09 14.71 -0.81
C MET A 195 -34.94 15.60 0.43
N LYS A 196 -33.76 16.14 0.73
CA LYS A 196 -33.56 16.98 1.93
C LYS A 196 -33.87 18.43 1.61
N GLU A 197 -34.86 19.02 2.27
CA GLU A 197 -35.34 20.36 1.90
C GLU A 197 -34.42 21.52 2.33
N SER A 198 -33.57 21.38 3.35
CA SER A 198 -32.94 22.57 3.96
C SER A 198 -31.48 22.49 4.48
N PRO A 199 -30.61 21.54 4.09
CA PRO A 199 -29.24 21.55 4.62
C PRO A 199 -28.37 22.66 4.00
N LEU A 200 -27.48 23.26 4.80
CA LEU A 200 -26.65 24.41 4.40
C LEU A 200 -25.86 24.17 3.09
N TRP A 201 -25.30 22.97 2.92
CA TRP A 201 -24.56 22.59 1.70
C TRP A 201 -25.42 22.63 0.43
N LYS A 202 -26.74 22.36 0.53
CA LYS A 202 -27.68 22.44 -0.61
C LYS A 202 -27.90 23.89 -1.03
N LYS A 203 -27.97 24.83 -0.08
CA LYS A 203 -28.05 26.28 -0.34
C LYS A 203 -26.79 26.77 -1.06
N VAL A 204 -25.60 26.35 -0.61
CA VAL A 204 -24.32 26.68 -1.26
C VAL A 204 -24.27 26.16 -2.70
N ILE A 205 -24.70 24.91 -2.94
CA ILE A 205 -24.73 24.34 -4.29
C ILE A 205 -25.73 25.09 -5.19
N ARG A 206 -26.93 25.41 -4.68
CA ARG A 206 -27.92 26.20 -5.43
C ARG A 206 -27.37 27.57 -5.84
N ALA A 207 -26.73 28.27 -4.92
CA ALA A 207 -26.09 29.56 -5.19
C ALA A 207 -24.96 29.44 -6.23
N LYS A 208 -24.11 28.42 -6.10
CA LYS A 208 -23.00 28.20 -7.04
C LYS A 208 -23.44 27.80 -8.45
N CYS A 209 -24.56 27.09 -8.57
CA CYS A 209 -25.12 26.65 -9.85
C CYS A 209 -26.13 27.63 -10.46
N GLY A 210 -26.37 28.79 -9.82
CA GLY A 210 -27.34 29.77 -10.31
C GLY A 210 -28.81 29.32 -10.24
N LEU A 211 -29.11 28.33 -9.39
CA LEU A 211 -30.48 27.84 -9.21
C LEU A 211 -31.21 28.75 -8.21
N SER A 212 -31.79 29.86 -8.69
CA SER A 212 -32.76 30.66 -7.94
C SER A 212 -34.06 29.86 -7.72
N GLN A 213 -34.82 30.24 -6.69
CA GLN A 213 -35.95 29.48 -6.14
C GLN A 213 -37.18 29.29 -7.06
N GLU A 214 -37.14 29.69 -8.32
CA GLU A 214 -38.35 29.91 -9.13
C GLU A 214 -38.64 28.84 -10.20
N ALA A 215 -37.86 27.76 -10.32
CA ALA A 215 -37.99 26.84 -11.47
C ALA A 215 -38.62 25.46 -11.18
N ILE A 216 -39.36 25.28 -10.08
CA ILE A 216 -40.15 24.05 -9.86
C ILE A 216 -41.44 24.41 -9.11
N GLN A 217 -42.44 24.86 -9.85
CA GLN A 217 -43.85 24.54 -9.58
C GLN A 217 -44.30 23.51 -10.61
#